data_AF-A0AA89BGB2-F1
#
_entry.id   AF-A0AA89BGB2-F1
#
_cell.length_a   1.000
_cell.length_b   1.000
_cell.length_c   1.000
_cell.angle_alpha   90.00
_cell.angle_beta   90.00
_cell.angle_gamma   90.00
#
_symmetry.space_group_name_H-M   'P 1'
#
loop_
_entity.id
_entity.type
_entity.pdbx_description
1 polymer ?
#
loop_
_entity_poly.entity_id
_entity_poly.type
_entity_poly.pdbx_seq_one_letter_code
_entity_poly.pdbx_strand_id
1 'polypeptide(L)'
;MEEMQIDNVEEIVSVLDRIDHENVLGTLTLDSLATSFGDLTGQYADEYKLCNLSLIASSFARPLFIRVFHGWNPLRNPTHGLEVISLWKNLLQGEERLDFSDAMSSYTQLLMEVVFPAVRISGTNTWQARDPEPMLRFLESWEKLLPPSVLQTILDNIVMPKLAALVDSWEPRQETILIHSWVHPWLPLLGQKLETLYHTIRNRLESILHDWHPASWEKLMVRHIIPKLLAVIHELQINLADQKLDKFKWVCTWANAIPIHLMLHLMALFFNKWQEVLYHRLCGTPNFDEVTKWYLGWKELFPPGLLADEHIRYRLNLGLDMMNQAVEVMKVVQPGLRENISYLRVLEQRQFERAAAQAQRPSTQMNGIGGR
;
A
#
# COMPACT_ATOMS: atom_id res chain seq x y z
N MET A 1 -21.81 47.53 52.08
CA MET A 1 -21.06 46.63 51.16
C MET A 1 -21.57 45.21 51.33
N GLU A 2 -21.76 44.73 52.57
CA GLU A 2 -22.41 43.44 52.86
C GLU A 2 -23.90 43.39 52.44
N GLU A 3 -24.70 44.45 52.67
CA GLU A 3 -26.14 44.44 52.27
C GLU A 3 -26.33 44.29 50.74
N MET A 4 -25.54 44.98 49.92
CA MET A 4 -25.63 44.84 48.45
C MET A 4 -25.23 43.44 47.96
N GLN A 5 -24.27 42.78 48.64
CA GLN A 5 -23.90 41.41 48.29
C GLN A 5 -24.99 40.39 48.69
N ILE A 6 -25.70 40.65 49.79
CA ILE A 6 -26.82 39.81 50.23
C ILE A 6 -28.01 39.96 49.26
N ASP A 7 -28.35 41.20 48.87
CA ASP A 7 -29.41 41.46 47.89
C ASP A 7 -29.10 40.80 46.53
N ASN A 8 -27.85 40.88 46.06
CA ASN A 8 -27.41 40.22 44.83
C ASN A 8 -27.54 38.68 44.92
N VAL A 9 -27.20 38.09 46.06
CA VAL A 9 -27.29 36.63 46.27
C VAL A 9 -28.75 36.18 46.38
N GLU A 10 -29.63 36.97 47.00
CA GLU A 10 -31.06 36.69 47.08
C GLU A 10 -31.72 36.73 45.70
N GLU A 11 -31.31 37.66 44.83
CA GLU A 11 -31.77 37.74 43.44
C GLU A 11 -31.27 36.55 42.61
N ILE A 12 -30.01 36.13 42.78
CA ILE A 12 -29.47 34.90 42.16
C ILE A 12 -30.27 33.66 42.60
N VAL A 13 -30.57 33.52 43.89
CA VAL A 13 -31.36 32.39 44.42
C VAL A 13 -32.78 32.40 43.85
N SER A 14 -33.41 33.57 43.71
CA SER A 14 -34.75 33.68 43.11
C SER A 14 -34.78 33.22 41.64
N VAL A 15 -33.72 33.52 40.88
CA VAL A 15 -33.58 33.08 39.49
C VAL A 15 -33.33 31.57 39.43
N LEU A 16 -32.52 31.02 40.34
CA LEU A 16 -32.30 29.58 40.45
C LEU A 16 -33.58 28.83 40.84
N ASP A 17 -34.37 29.35 41.78
CA ASP A 17 -35.65 28.77 42.17
C ASP A 17 -36.62 28.75 41.00
N ARG A 18 -36.68 29.82 40.20
CA ARG A 18 -37.49 29.85 38.97
C ARG A 18 -37.04 28.79 37.95
N ILE A 19 -35.73 28.63 37.76
CA ILE A 19 -35.17 27.61 36.87
C ILE A 19 -35.50 26.20 37.38
N ASP A 20 -35.43 25.96 38.70
CA ASP A 20 -35.77 24.67 39.29
C ASP A 20 -37.27 24.35 39.13
N HIS A 21 -38.15 25.33 39.31
CA HIS A 21 -39.58 25.17 39.02
C HIS A 21 -39.83 24.84 37.53
N GLU A 22 -39.17 25.52 36.60
CA GLU A 22 -39.26 25.23 35.16
C GLU A 22 -38.68 23.85 34.78
N ASN A 23 -37.65 23.40 35.51
CA ASN A 23 -37.07 22.06 35.37
C ASN A 23 -38.05 20.98 35.81
N VAL A 24 -38.71 21.15 36.97
CA VAL A 24 -39.76 20.23 37.47
C VAL A 24 -40.96 20.18 36.53
N LEU A 25 -41.32 21.31 35.92
CA LEU A 25 -42.40 21.41 34.93
C LEU A 25 -42.02 20.84 33.54
N GLY A 26 -40.74 20.55 33.30
CA GLY A 26 -40.23 20.01 32.04
C GLY A 26 -40.25 20.99 30.86
N THR A 27 -40.53 22.27 31.11
CA THR A 27 -40.55 23.34 30.10
C THR A 27 -39.18 23.96 29.85
N LEU A 28 -38.17 23.59 30.65
CA LEU A 28 -36.82 24.12 30.55
C LEU A 28 -36.17 23.74 29.20
N THR A 29 -35.68 24.76 28.49
CA THR A 29 -34.95 24.61 27.23
C THR A 29 -33.49 25.03 27.41
N LEU A 30 -32.58 24.51 26.57
CA LEU A 30 -31.18 24.90 26.64
C LEU A 30 -30.97 26.39 26.34
N ASP A 31 -31.82 26.97 25.49
CA ASP A 31 -31.77 28.40 25.15
C ASP A 31 -32.27 29.27 26.30
N SER A 32 -33.39 28.93 26.95
CA SER A 32 -33.90 29.69 28.10
C SER A 32 -32.94 29.64 29.30
N LEU A 33 -32.31 28.48 29.51
CA LEU A 33 -31.27 28.29 30.52
C LEU A 33 -30.01 29.10 30.17
N ALA A 34 -29.57 29.08 28.90
CA ALA A 34 -28.41 29.84 28.44
C ALA A 34 -28.62 31.36 28.55
N THR A 35 -29.82 31.88 28.23
CA THR A 35 -30.15 33.29 28.42
C THR A 35 -30.15 33.66 29.90
N SER A 36 -30.79 32.85 30.76
CA SER A 36 -30.86 33.14 32.20
C SER A 36 -29.48 33.17 32.86
N PHE A 37 -28.62 32.19 32.55
CA PHE A 37 -27.25 32.18 33.05
C PHE A 37 -26.36 33.25 32.36
N GLY A 38 -26.63 33.59 31.10
CA GLY A 38 -25.97 34.70 30.40
C GLY A 38 -26.27 36.06 31.05
N ASP A 39 -27.53 36.32 31.37
CA ASP A 39 -27.95 37.54 32.07
C ASP A 39 -27.32 37.63 33.46
N LEU A 40 -27.26 36.50 34.19
CA LEU A 40 -26.57 36.40 35.48
C LEU A 40 -25.06 36.68 35.36
N THR A 41 -24.39 36.17 34.31
CA THR A 41 -22.96 36.47 34.08
C THR A 41 -22.72 37.94 33.73
N GLY A 42 -23.65 38.60 33.04
CA GLY A 42 -23.54 40.00 32.65
C GLY A 42 -23.82 40.98 33.79
N GLN A 43 -24.71 40.61 34.72
CA GLN A 43 -25.11 41.48 35.83
C GLN A 43 -24.29 41.26 37.10
N TYR A 44 -23.79 40.04 37.36
CA TYR A 44 -23.15 39.66 38.63
C TYR A 44 -21.89 38.81 38.42
N ALA A 45 -20.90 39.34 37.69
CA ALA A 45 -19.70 38.58 37.30
C ALA A 45 -18.83 38.11 38.49
N ASP A 46 -18.75 38.90 39.57
CA ASP A 46 -17.93 38.60 40.74
C ASP A 46 -18.59 37.54 41.65
N GLU A 47 -19.90 37.64 41.87
CA GLU A 47 -20.71 36.68 42.61
C GLU A 47 -20.89 35.35 41.85
N TYR A 48 -20.91 35.40 40.51
CA TYR A 48 -20.97 34.20 39.66
C TYR A 48 -19.76 33.28 39.87
N LYS A 49 -18.57 33.86 40.04
CA LYS A 49 -17.34 33.14 40.36
C LYS A 49 -17.35 32.62 41.80
N LEU A 50 -17.82 33.44 42.74
CA LEU A 50 -17.88 33.09 44.17
C LEU A 50 -18.84 31.92 44.47
N CYS A 51 -19.96 31.84 43.76
CA CYS A 51 -21.00 30.83 43.97
C CYS A 51 -20.85 29.58 43.07
N ASN A 52 -19.80 29.48 42.24
CA ASN A 52 -19.63 28.39 41.27
C ASN A 52 -20.88 28.14 40.41
N LEU A 53 -21.55 29.21 39.97
CA LEU A 53 -22.77 29.10 39.18
C LEU A 53 -22.56 28.36 37.85
N SER A 54 -21.31 28.26 37.37
CA SER A 54 -20.90 27.40 36.24
C SER A 54 -21.15 25.90 36.48
N LEU A 55 -20.95 25.41 37.71
CA LEU A 55 -21.23 24.02 38.07
C LEU A 55 -22.74 23.76 38.17
N ILE A 56 -23.49 24.73 38.67
CA ILE A 56 -24.95 24.67 38.76
C ILE A 56 -25.59 24.74 37.37
N ALA A 57 -25.12 25.66 36.52
CA ALA A 57 -25.51 25.70 35.11
C ALA A 57 -25.24 24.37 34.42
N SER A 58 -24.06 23.77 34.67
CA SER A 58 -23.69 22.46 34.12
C SER A 58 -24.60 21.34 34.64
N SER A 59 -25.02 21.35 35.91
CA SER A 59 -25.89 20.30 36.46
C SER A 59 -27.28 20.32 35.85
N PHE A 60 -27.86 21.50 35.63
CA PHE A 60 -29.15 21.65 34.94
C PHE A 60 -29.05 21.39 33.43
N ALA A 61 -27.93 21.74 32.80
CA ALA A 61 -27.74 21.55 31.38
C ALA A 61 -27.53 20.07 30.99
N ARG A 62 -26.85 19.28 31.83
CA ARG A 62 -26.56 17.85 31.60
C ARG A 62 -27.77 17.04 31.12
N PRO A 63 -28.91 16.96 31.84
CA PRO A 63 -30.06 16.15 31.43
C PRO A 63 -30.68 16.65 30.11
N LEU A 64 -30.69 17.97 29.87
CA LEU A 64 -31.18 18.54 28.62
C LEU A 64 -30.29 18.20 27.43
N PHE A 65 -28.97 18.27 27.64
CA PHE A 65 -27.98 17.86 26.65
C PHE A 65 -28.06 16.37 26.33
N ILE A 66 -28.23 15.51 27.34
CA ILE A 66 -28.45 14.06 27.13
C ILE A 66 -29.68 13.83 26.25
N ARG A 67 -30.76 14.61 26.44
CA ARG A 67 -31.97 14.53 25.59
C ARG A 67 -31.70 14.98 24.16
N VAL A 68 -30.97 16.10 23.97
CA VAL A 68 -30.64 16.63 22.64
C VAL A 68 -29.74 15.69 21.86
N PHE A 69 -28.75 15.09 22.51
CA PHE A 69 -27.81 14.17 21.89
C PHE A 69 -28.26 12.71 21.93
N HIS A 70 -29.50 12.44 22.35
CA HIS A 70 -30.04 11.08 22.39
C HIS A 70 -30.14 10.51 20.96
N GLY A 71 -29.54 9.34 20.74
CA GLY A 71 -29.54 8.67 19.43
C GLY A 71 -28.69 9.37 18.35
N TRP A 72 -27.92 10.40 18.71
CA TRP A 72 -27.03 11.08 17.78
C TRP A 72 -25.88 10.17 17.33
N ASN A 73 -25.61 10.15 16.03
CA ASN A 73 -24.45 9.50 15.43
C ASN A 73 -23.48 10.56 14.89
N PRO A 74 -22.36 10.82 15.59
CA PRO A 74 -21.39 11.85 15.21
C PRO A 74 -20.74 11.63 13.85
N LEU A 75 -20.63 10.38 13.39
CA LEU A 75 -19.97 10.02 12.14
C LEU A 75 -20.88 10.23 10.91
N ARG A 76 -22.20 10.28 11.11
CA ARG A 76 -23.18 10.55 10.05
C ARG A 76 -23.57 12.02 9.99
N ASN A 77 -23.76 12.65 11.14
CA ASN A 77 -24.13 14.06 11.22
C ASN A 77 -23.21 14.79 12.23
N PRO A 78 -21.98 15.16 11.81
CA PRO A 78 -21.02 15.78 12.71
C PRO A 78 -21.43 17.20 13.11
N THR A 79 -22.31 17.89 12.38
CA THR A 79 -22.65 19.29 12.67
C THR A 79 -23.76 19.47 13.71
N HIS A 80 -24.36 18.37 14.17
CA HIS A 80 -25.46 18.43 15.14
C HIS A 80 -24.98 18.97 16.49
N GLY A 81 -25.66 20.02 16.99
CA GLY A 81 -25.41 20.59 18.32
C GLY A 81 -24.17 21.48 18.43
N LEU A 82 -23.48 21.80 17.31
CA LEU A 82 -22.34 22.71 17.30
C LEU A 82 -22.71 24.11 17.83
N GLU A 83 -23.86 24.66 17.39
CA GLU A 83 -24.32 25.99 17.81
C GLU A 83 -24.60 26.03 19.31
N VAL A 84 -25.38 25.06 19.80
CA VAL A 84 -25.72 24.94 21.22
C VAL A 84 -24.46 24.79 22.07
N ILE A 85 -23.54 23.92 21.69
CA ILE A 85 -22.29 23.74 22.45
C ILE A 85 -21.39 24.97 22.36
N SER A 86 -21.37 25.71 21.26
CA SER A 86 -20.60 26.94 21.16
C SER A 86 -21.10 28.03 22.12
N LEU A 87 -22.43 28.16 22.28
CA LEU A 87 -23.04 29.07 23.24
C LEU A 87 -22.67 28.67 24.68
N TRP A 88 -22.80 27.39 24.99
CA TRP A 88 -22.49 26.84 26.30
C TRP A 88 -20.99 26.82 26.61
N LYS A 89 -20.13 26.73 25.60
CA LYS A 89 -18.68 26.87 25.76
C LYS A 89 -18.32 28.26 26.30
N ASN A 90 -18.90 29.31 25.72
CA ASN A 90 -18.65 30.68 26.16
C ASN A 90 -19.15 30.90 27.60
N LEU A 91 -20.32 30.34 27.95
CA LEU A 91 -20.93 30.46 29.28
C LEU A 91 -20.19 29.66 30.37
N LEU A 92 -19.70 28.46 30.05
CA LEU A 92 -19.11 27.54 31.03
C LEU A 92 -17.59 27.67 31.17
N GLN A 93 -16.89 28.14 30.14
CA GLN A 93 -15.42 28.21 30.16
C GLN A 93 -14.90 29.53 30.76
N GLY A 94 -15.69 30.62 30.76
CA GLY A 94 -15.29 31.93 31.31
C GLY A 94 -14.05 32.54 30.62
N GLU A 95 -13.77 33.83 30.84
CA GLU A 95 -12.65 34.53 30.17
C GLU A 95 -11.24 34.14 30.66
N GLU A 96 -11.10 33.29 31.68
CA GLU A 96 -9.78 32.93 32.24
C GLU A 96 -9.14 31.77 31.46
N ARG A 97 -8.51 32.16 30.35
CA ARG A 97 -7.70 31.31 29.45
C ARG A 97 -6.42 30.70 30.05
N LEU A 98 -6.21 30.67 31.37
CA LEU A 98 -4.85 30.46 31.91
C LEU A 98 -4.69 29.58 33.16
N ASP A 99 -5.61 28.67 33.48
CA ASP A 99 -5.32 27.65 34.50
C ASP A 99 -5.01 26.28 33.88
N PHE A 100 -3.83 25.76 34.23
CA PHE A 100 -3.15 24.56 33.73
C PHE A 100 -3.90 23.22 33.99
N SER A 101 -5.21 23.24 34.23
CA SER A 101 -6.04 22.05 34.46
C SER A 101 -7.36 22.14 33.69
N ASP A 102 -7.27 22.18 32.35
CA ASP A 102 -8.43 22.04 31.45
C ASP A 102 -9.17 20.68 31.61
N ALA A 103 -8.59 19.76 32.38
CA ALA A 103 -9.18 18.48 32.77
C ALA A 103 -10.33 18.62 33.80
N MET A 104 -10.42 19.74 34.52
CA MET A 104 -11.42 19.95 35.59
C MET A 104 -12.47 21.01 35.25
N SER A 105 -12.45 21.58 34.05
CA SER A 105 -13.47 22.55 33.66
C SER A 105 -14.85 21.89 33.58
N SER A 106 -15.88 22.59 34.05
CA SER A 106 -17.27 22.10 34.04
C SER A 106 -17.73 21.77 32.60
N TYR A 107 -17.20 22.51 31.62
CA TYR A 107 -17.36 22.26 30.19
C TYR A 107 -16.74 20.93 29.74
N THR A 108 -15.48 20.63 30.13
CA THR A 108 -14.83 19.34 29.82
C THR A 108 -15.64 18.18 30.40
N GLN A 109 -16.14 18.30 31.63
CA GLN A 109 -16.99 17.26 32.24
C GLN A 109 -18.30 17.06 31.48
N LEU A 110 -18.98 18.14 31.09
CA LEU A 110 -20.20 18.07 30.29
C LEU A 110 -19.97 17.32 28.96
N LEU A 111 -18.90 17.65 28.24
CA LEU A 111 -18.57 16.96 26.99
C LEU A 111 -18.22 15.48 27.21
N MET A 112 -17.52 15.15 28.29
CA MET A 112 -17.20 13.77 28.64
C MET A 112 -18.43 12.94 29.02
N GLU A 113 -19.49 13.55 29.52
CA GLU A 113 -20.74 12.86 29.87
C GLU A 113 -21.73 12.79 28.70
N VAL A 114 -21.76 13.78 27.82
CA VAL A 114 -22.77 13.90 26.76
C VAL A 114 -22.22 13.45 25.41
N VAL A 115 -21.10 14.01 24.97
CA VAL A 115 -20.56 13.84 23.61
C VAL A 115 -19.70 12.59 23.53
N PHE A 116 -18.81 12.39 24.51
CA PHE A 116 -17.89 11.26 24.50
C PHE A 116 -18.58 9.89 24.43
N PRO A 117 -19.69 9.59 25.14
CA PRO A 117 -20.36 8.31 25.02
C PRO A 117 -20.92 8.06 23.61
N ALA A 118 -21.49 9.08 22.96
CA ALA A 118 -21.99 8.97 21.58
C ALA A 118 -20.85 8.71 20.58
N VAL A 119 -19.72 9.40 20.73
CA VAL A 119 -18.50 9.20 19.93
C VAL A 119 -17.91 7.83 20.19
N ARG A 120 -17.86 7.37 21.44
CA ARG A 120 -17.39 6.02 21.79
C ARG A 120 -18.26 4.94 21.18
N ILE A 121 -19.58 5.02 21.32
CA ILE A 121 -20.51 4.04 20.73
C ILE A 121 -20.35 3.99 19.21
N SER A 122 -20.35 5.15 18.56
CA SER A 122 -20.23 5.23 17.10
C SER A 122 -18.85 4.80 16.60
N GLY A 123 -17.80 5.22 17.31
CA GLY A 123 -16.41 4.88 17.05
C GLY A 123 -16.13 3.39 17.25
N THR A 124 -16.67 2.74 18.27
CA THR A 124 -16.47 1.31 18.50
C THR A 124 -17.33 0.46 17.56
N ASN A 125 -18.62 0.77 17.44
CA ASN A 125 -19.58 -0.13 16.78
C ASN A 125 -19.75 0.12 15.28
N THR A 126 -19.72 1.38 14.83
CA THR A 126 -20.11 1.74 13.45
C THR A 126 -18.94 2.16 12.57
N TRP A 127 -17.89 2.75 13.16
CA TRP A 127 -16.75 3.24 12.41
C TRP A 127 -15.87 2.09 11.91
N GLN A 128 -15.55 2.09 10.62
CA GLN A 128 -14.53 1.22 10.06
C GLN A 128 -13.23 1.99 9.94
N ALA A 129 -12.20 1.60 10.69
CA ALA A 129 -10.93 2.34 10.68
C ALA A 129 -10.13 2.22 9.37
N ARG A 130 -10.58 1.37 8.41
CA ARG A 130 -10.13 1.36 7.02
C ARG A 130 -10.58 2.58 6.22
N ASP A 131 -11.66 3.23 6.65
CA ASP A 131 -12.14 4.51 6.14
C ASP A 131 -12.00 5.57 7.23
N PRO A 132 -10.91 6.35 7.24
CA PRO A 132 -10.66 7.33 8.29
C PRO A 132 -11.58 8.57 8.17
N GLU A 133 -12.15 8.83 6.99
CA GLU A 133 -12.86 10.07 6.65
C GLU A 133 -14.04 10.42 7.57
N PRO A 134 -14.93 9.49 7.99
CA PRO A 134 -16.06 9.85 8.85
C PRO A 134 -15.65 10.35 10.24
N MET A 135 -14.58 9.79 10.80
CA MET A 135 -14.07 10.19 12.11
C MET A 135 -13.25 11.49 12.01
N LEU A 136 -12.44 11.64 10.95
CA LEU A 136 -11.68 12.86 10.71
C LEU A 136 -12.61 14.07 10.50
N ARG A 137 -13.66 13.94 9.68
CA ARG A 137 -14.65 15.01 9.48
C ARG A 137 -15.33 15.44 10.78
N PHE A 138 -15.59 14.50 11.68
CA PHE A 138 -16.10 14.82 13.01
C PHE A 138 -15.08 15.63 13.82
N LEU A 139 -13.83 15.17 13.89
CA LEU A 139 -12.78 15.86 14.65
C LEU A 139 -12.49 17.26 14.11
N GLU A 140 -12.48 17.44 12.79
CA GLU A 140 -12.30 18.74 12.13
C GLU A 140 -13.47 19.69 12.44
N SER A 141 -14.71 19.20 12.35
CA SER A 141 -15.91 20.01 12.65
C SER A 141 -15.96 20.46 14.12
N TRP A 142 -15.38 19.66 15.02
CA TRP A 142 -15.39 19.88 16.45
C TRP A 142 -14.05 20.41 17.02
N GLU A 143 -13.06 20.69 16.18
CA GLU A 143 -11.71 21.10 16.58
C GLU A 143 -11.72 22.29 17.55
N LYS A 144 -12.56 23.29 17.25
CA LYS A 144 -12.70 24.49 18.09
C LYS A 144 -13.53 24.27 19.35
N LEU A 145 -14.31 23.20 19.43
CA LEU A 145 -15.23 22.94 20.55
C LEU A 145 -14.70 21.89 21.53
N LEU A 146 -13.81 21.00 21.09
CA LEU A 146 -13.24 19.94 21.92
C LEU A 146 -12.04 20.45 22.74
N PRO A 147 -12.08 20.33 24.08
CA PRO A 147 -10.90 20.51 24.91
C PRO A 147 -9.83 19.48 24.53
N PRO A 148 -8.53 19.82 24.61
CA PRO A 148 -7.43 18.91 24.32
C PRO A 148 -7.49 17.60 25.12
N SER A 149 -7.99 17.64 26.36
CA SER A 149 -8.16 16.46 27.22
C SER A 149 -9.17 15.46 26.64
N VAL A 150 -10.31 15.94 26.16
CA VAL A 150 -11.35 15.12 25.52
C VAL A 150 -10.84 14.56 24.19
N LEU A 151 -10.16 15.39 23.39
CA LEU A 151 -9.55 14.96 22.13
C LEU A 151 -8.55 13.82 22.35
N GLN A 152 -7.62 13.96 23.31
CA GLN A 152 -6.67 12.90 23.65
C GLN A 152 -7.38 11.63 24.11
N THR A 153 -8.45 11.75 24.90
CA THR A 153 -9.24 10.60 25.35
C THR A 153 -9.91 9.86 24.19
N ILE A 154 -10.41 10.59 23.18
CA ILE A 154 -10.97 9.98 21.95
C ILE A 154 -9.88 9.27 21.16
N LEU A 155 -8.74 9.94 20.96
CA LEU A 155 -7.61 9.38 20.23
C LEU A 155 -7.08 8.09 20.89
N ASP A 156 -6.91 8.10 22.22
CA ASP A 156 -6.31 6.99 22.96
C ASP A 156 -7.26 5.81 23.19
N ASN A 157 -8.54 6.07 23.44
CA ASN A 157 -9.49 5.02 23.80
C ASN A 157 -10.30 4.48 22.62
N ILE A 158 -10.37 5.21 21.50
CA ILE A 158 -11.22 4.84 20.36
C ILE A 158 -10.38 4.62 19.11
N VAL A 159 -9.59 5.63 18.71
CA VAL A 159 -8.85 5.60 17.44
C VAL A 159 -7.67 4.63 17.52
N MET A 160 -6.80 4.80 18.52
CA MET A 160 -5.56 4.04 18.66
C MET A 160 -5.80 2.52 18.80
N PRO A 161 -6.74 2.02 19.63
CA PRO A 161 -6.97 0.59 19.77
C PRO A 161 -7.53 -0.04 18.49
N LYS A 162 -8.35 0.69 17.73
CA LYS A 162 -8.86 0.21 16.44
C LYS A 162 -7.78 0.16 15.37
N LEU A 163 -6.92 1.18 15.30
CA LEU A 163 -5.79 1.17 14.39
C LEU A 163 -4.80 0.06 14.72
N ALA A 164 -4.49 -0.14 16.01
CA ALA A 164 -3.64 -1.24 16.47
C ALA A 164 -4.22 -2.61 16.07
N ALA A 165 -5.50 -2.86 16.39
CA ALA A 165 -6.16 -4.11 16.01
C ALA A 165 -6.19 -4.33 14.49
N LEU A 166 -6.42 -3.27 13.70
CA LEU A 166 -6.36 -3.36 12.25
C LEU A 166 -4.96 -3.72 11.76
N VAL A 167 -3.92 -3.05 12.24
CA VAL A 167 -2.52 -3.32 11.90
C VAL A 167 -2.11 -4.74 12.31
N ASP A 168 -2.57 -5.23 13.45
CA ASP A 168 -2.27 -6.59 13.91
C ASP A 168 -2.90 -7.67 13.00
N SER A 169 -4.12 -7.41 12.54
CA SER A 169 -4.88 -8.27 11.61
C SER A 169 -4.57 -8.05 10.13
N TRP A 170 -3.73 -7.06 9.81
CA TRP A 170 -3.41 -6.67 8.44
C TRP A 170 -2.60 -7.77 7.74
N GLU A 171 -3.09 -8.20 6.57
CA GLU A 171 -2.48 -9.24 5.75
C GLU A 171 -2.08 -8.66 4.38
N PRO A 172 -0.80 -8.28 4.18
CA PRO A 172 -0.39 -7.54 2.98
C PRO A 172 -0.54 -8.31 1.66
N ARG A 173 -0.71 -9.64 1.71
CA ARG A 173 -0.90 -10.49 0.51
C ARG A 173 -2.36 -10.54 0.05
N GLN A 174 -3.32 -10.28 0.92
CA GLN A 174 -4.74 -10.44 0.65
C GLN A 174 -5.47 -9.10 0.55
N GLU A 175 -4.96 -8.05 1.20
CA GLU A 175 -5.63 -6.75 1.21
C GLU A 175 -5.44 -5.96 -0.08
N THR A 176 -6.56 -5.43 -0.58
CA THR A 176 -6.63 -4.56 -1.75
C THR A 176 -6.36 -3.10 -1.43
N ILE A 177 -6.60 -2.68 -0.18
CA ILE A 177 -6.42 -1.31 0.28
C ILE A 177 -5.02 -1.15 0.86
N LEU A 178 -4.28 -0.16 0.36
CA LEU A 178 -2.92 0.13 0.80
C LEU A 178 -2.93 0.62 2.25
N ILE A 179 -1.99 0.12 3.06
CA ILE A 179 -1.92 0.45 4.49
C ILE A 179 -1.78 1.95 4.78
N HIS A 180 -1.02 2.66 3.94
CA HIS A 180 -0.85 4.10 4.13
C HIS A 180 -2.18 4.85 3.96
N SER A 181 -3.12 4.36 3.16
CA SER A 181 -4.39 5.07 2.91
C SER A 181 -5.22 5.27 4.18
N TRP A 182 -5.10 4.38 5.18
CA TRP A 182 -5.84 4.48 6.43
C TRP A 182 -4.97 4.76 7.67
N VAL A 183 -3.64 4.60 7.60
CA VAL A 183 -2.72 4.98 8.69
C VAL A 183 -2.26 6.44 8.58
N HIS A 184 -1.88 6.89 7.38
CA HIS A 184 -1.26 8.20 7.17
C HIS A 184 -2.16 9.39 7.56
N PRO A 185 -3.48 9.36 7.33
CA PRO A 185 -4.37 10.46 7.72
C PRO A 185 -4.35 10.79 9.22
N TRP A 186 -3.92 9.86 10.07
CA TRP A 186 -3.84 10.07 11.53
C TRP A 186 -2.53 10.70 11.99
N LEU A 187 -1.53 10.87 11.11
CA LEU A 187 -0.23 11.45 11.46
C LEU A 187 -0.31 12.81 12.15
N PRO A 188 -1.13 13.78 11.67
CA PRO A 188 -1.21 15.10 12.31
C PRO A 188 -1.71 15.05 13.76
N LEU A 189 -2.56 14.06 14.10
CA LEU A 189 -3.22 13.96 15.40
C LEU A 189 -2.48 13.04 16.39
N LEU A 190 -1.94 11.92 15.91
CA LEU A 190 -1.31 10.91 16.76
C LEU A 190 0.23 11.01 16.79
N GLY A 191 0.85 11.56 15.74
CA GLY A 191 2.30 11.80 15.67
C GLY A 191 3.13 10.60 16.15
N GLN A 192 3.82 10.79 17.27
CA GLN A 192 4.71 9.80 17.91
C GLN A 192 3.99 8.51 18.34
N LYS A 193 2.69 8.57 18.68
CA LYS A 193 1.93 7.38 19.11
C LYS A 193 1.85 6.31 18.02
N LEU A 194 1.95 6.70 16.74
CA LEU A 194 1.95 5.80 15.59
C LEU A 194 3.26 5.01 15.43
N GLU A 195 4.35 5.38 16.10
CA GLU A 195 5.61 4.64 16.04
C GLU A 195 5.44 3.17 16.43
N THR A 196 4.57 2.93 17.41
CA THR A 196 4.20 1.58 17.86
C THR A 196 3.60 0.73 16.74
N LEU A 197 2.76 1.33 15.87
CA LEU A 197 2.17 0.65 14.73
C LEU A 197 3.21 0.37 13.64
N TYR A 198 4.14 1.30 13.40
CA TYR A 198 5.18 1.11 12.39
C TYR A 198 6.08 -0.09 12.68
N HIS A 199 6.35 -0.39 13.95
CA HIS A 199 7.06 -1.61 14.34
C HIS A 199 6.30 -2.87 13.90
N THR A 200 4.99 -2.95 14.18
CA THR A 200 4.17 -4.09 13.77
C THR A 200 4.08 -4.22 12.24
N ILE A 201 3.88 -3.10 11.54
CA ILE A 201 3.84 -3.06 10.07
C ILE A 201 5.14 -3.57 9.49
N ARG A 202 6.28 -3.10 10.03
CA ARG A 202 7.61 -3.52 9.60
C ARG A 202 7.81 -5.02 9.81
N ASN A 203 7.46 -5.55 10.97
CA ASN A 203 7.60 -6.99 11.26
C ASN A 203 6.76 -7.85 10.31
N ARG A 204 5.54 -7.41 9.95
CA ARG A 204 4.68 -8.10 8.98
C ARG A 204 5.27 -8.08 7.57
N LEU A 205 5.77 -6.92 7.13
CA LEU A 205 6.46 -6.79 5.84
C LEU A 205 7.74 -7.63 5.82
N GLU A 206 8.51 -7.63 6.90
CA GLU A 206 9.72 -8.43 7.04
C GLU A 206 9.40 -9.92 6.97
N SER A 207 8.36 -10.39 7.65
CA SER A 207 7.90 -11.79 7.54
C SER A 207 7.54 -12.16 6.09
N ILE A 208 6.86 -11.28 5.35
CA ILE A 208 6.52 -11.52 3.95
C ILE A 208 7.77 -11.54 3.06
N LEU A 209 8.73 -10.65 3.34
CA LEU A 209 10.03 -10.63 2.67
C LEU A 209 10.88 -11.85 3.04
N HIS A 210 10.72 -12.42 4.23
CA HIS A 210 11.44 -13.61 4.65
C HIS A 210 10.91 -14.86 3.92
N ASP A 211 9.60 -14.94 3.75
CA ASP A 211 8.93 -15.94 2.91
C ASP A 211 9.16 -15.72 1.40
N TRP A 212 9.76 -14.59 1.01
CA TRP A 212 9.99 -14.27 -0.39
C TRP A 212 11.13 -15.15 -0.94
N HIS A 213 10.75 -16.17 -1.70
CA HIS A 213 11.69 -17.13 -2.27
C HIS A 213 12.19 -16.70 -3.66
N PRO A 214 13.46 -16.98 -4.04
CA PRO A 214 13.99 -16.70 -5.38
C PRO A 214 13.16 -17.29 -6.53
N ALA A 215 12.50 -18.44 -6.33
CA ALA A 215 11.60 -19.01 -7.33
C ALA A 215 10.34 -18.13 -7.57
N SER A 216 9.91 -17.35 -6.59
CA SER A 216 8.83 -16.37 -6.74
C SER A 216 9.28 -15.18 -7.58
N TRP A 217 10.57 -14.79 -7.48
CA TRP A 217 11.16 -13.77 -8.35
C TRP A 217 11.17 -14.24 -9.81
N GLU A 218 11.64 -15.47 -10.06
CA GLU A 218 11.62 -16.03 -11.42
C GLU A 218 10.20 -16.09 -12.00
N LYS A 219 9.20 -16.53 -11.21
CA LYS A 219 7.78 -16.52 -11.63
C LYS A 219 7.29 -15.12 -11.98
N LEU A 220 7.65 -14.09 -11.21
CA LEU A 220 7.30 -12.70 -11.51
C LEU A 220 7.97 -12.21 -12.79
N MET A 221 9.25 -12.53 -12.98
CA MET A 221 9.97 -12.20 -14.20
C MET A 221 9.31 -12.84 -15.41
N VAL A 222 9.03 -14.15 -15.36
CA VAL A 222 8.35 -14.88 -16.44
C VAL A 222 6.97 -14.31 -16.73
N ARG A 223 6.22 -13.86 -15.70
CA ARG A 223 4.86 -13.34 -15.87
C ARG A 223 4.82 -11.92 -16.41
N HIS A 224 5.76 -11.04 -16.04
CA HIS A 224 5.63 -9.60 -16.28
C HIS A 224 6.79 -8.96 -17.05
N ILE A 225 8.00 -9.49 -16.93
CA ILE A 225 9.21 -8.91 -17.55
C ILE A 225 9.52 -9.62 -18.88
N ILE A 226 9.57 -10.95 -18.88
CA ILE A 226 9.88 -11.76 -20.07
C ILE A 226 8.93 -11.47 -21.24
N PRO A 227 7.60 -11.34 -21.07
CA PRO A 227 6.71 -11.05 -22.19
C PRO A 227 7.01 -9.70 -22.86
N LYS A 228 7.44 -8.69 -22.07
CA LYS A 228 7.81 -7.38 -22.60
C LYS A 228 9.14 -7.44 -23.35
N LEU A 229 10.12 -8.15 -22.80
CA LEU A 229 11.41 -8.35 -23.48
C LEU A 229 11.25 -9.18 -24.77
N LEU A 230 10.38 -10.19 -24.76
CA LEU A 230 10.00 -10.93 -25.97
C LEU A 230 9.41 -10.01 -27.03
N ALA A 231 8.45 -9.14 -26.65
CA ALA A 231 7.89 -8.16 -27.58
C ALA A 231 8.97 -7.26 -28.19
N VAL A 232 9.91 -6.76 -27.38
CA VAL A 232 11.04 -5.94 -27.86
C VAL A 232 11.92 -6.72 -28.85
N ILE A 233 12.21 -8.00 -28.60
CA ILE A 233 12.98 -8.86 -29.51
C ILE A 233 12.18 -9.17 -30.79
N HIS A 234 10.87 -9.38 -30.69
CA HIS A 234 10.02 -9.59 -31.86
C HIS A 234 9.93 -8.35 -32.76
N GLU A 235 9.89 -7.15 -32.18
CA GLU A 235 9.94 -5.90 -32.93
C GLU A 235 11.35 -5.47 -33.37
N LEU A 236 12.40 -6.15 -32.90
CA LEU A 236 13.76 -5.88 -33.34
C LEU A 236 13.87 -6.24 -34.82
N GLN A 237 14.14 -5.22 -35.64
CA GLN A 237 14.47 -5.36 -37.05
C GLN A 237 15.99 -5.30 -37.20
N ILE A 238 16.59 -6.42 -37.60
CA ILE A 238 18.03 -6.51 -37.84
C ILE A 238 18.26 -6.12 -39.30
N ASN A 239 18.54 -4.83 -39.51
CA ASN A 239 18.81 -4.29 -40.85
C ASN A 239 20.31 -4.06 -41.04
N LEU A 240 20.74 -4.14 -42.30
CA LEU A 240 22.14 -4.02 -42.69
C LEU A 240 22.58 -2.55 -42.85
N ALA A 241 21.65 -1.65 -43.18
CA ALA A 241 21.93 -0.24 -43.50
C ALA A 241 21.55 0.74 -42.37
N ASP A 242 20.49 0.47 -41.60
CA ASP A 242 20.05 1.32 -40.48
C ASP A 242 19.78 0.45 -39.24
N GLN A 243 20.78 0.38 -38.35
CA GLN A 243 20.71 -0.43 -37.14
C GLN A 243 20.15 0.36 -35.97
N LYS A 244 18.92 0.04 -35.58
CA LYS A 244 18.33 0.54 -34.33
C LYS A 244 18.74 -0.36 -33.17
N LEU A 245 19.92 -0.07 -32.61
CA LEU A 245 20.53 -0.86 -31.54
C LEU A 245 19.86 -0.71 -30.18
N ASP A 246 19.00 0.30 -29.99
CA ASP A 246 18.39 0.61 -28.69
C ASP A 246 17.59 -0.55 -28.13
N LYS A 247 16.77 -1.21 -28.98
CA LYS A 247 15.97 -2.37 -28.58
C LYS A 247 16.83 -3.54 -28.14
N PHE A 248 17.97 -3.77 -28.80
CA PHE A 248 18.91 -4.82 -28.40
C PHE A 248 19.62 -4.45 -27.09
N LYS A 249 20.09 -3.21 -26.95
CA LYS A 249 20.70 -2.70 -25.71
C LYS A 249 19.74 -2.79 -24.52
N TRP A 250 18.47 -2.49 -24.70
CA TRP A 250 17.44 -2.65 -23.66
C TRP A 250 17.24 -4.09 -23.20
N VAL A 251 17.50 -5.08 -24.06
CA VAL A 251 17.46 -6.49 -23.64
C VAL A 251 18.74 -6.85 -22.89
N CYS A 252 19.89 -6.38 -23.38
CA CYS A 252 21.20 -6.64 -22.76
C CYS A 252 21.36 -6.01 -21.37
N THR A 253 20.68 -4.91 -21.04
CA THR A 253 20.69 -4.36 -19.67
C THR A 253 20.12 -5.34 -18.63
N TRP A 254 19.29 -6.29 -19.05
CA TRP A 254 18.72 -7.32 -18.17
C TRP A 254 19.56 -8.60 -18.09
N ALA A 255 20.71 -8.68 -18.79
CA ALA A 255 21.53 -9.89 -18.84
C ALA A 255 22.01 -10.37 -17.47
N ASN A 256 22.25 -9.45 -16.53
CA ASN A 256 22.68 -9.79 -15.17
C ASN A 256 21.51 -9.92 -14.17
N ALA A 257 20.31 -9.49 -14.54
CA ALA A 257 19.15 -9.45 -13.66
C ALA A 257 18.21 -10.66 -13.83
N ILE A 258 18.21 -11.28 -15.02
CA ILE A 258 17.37 -12.42 -15.37
C ILE A 258 18.19 -13.72 -15.27
N PRO A 259 17.62 -14.83 -14.77
CA PRO A 259 18.24 -16.15 -14.84
C PRO A 259 18.75 -16.49 -16.24
N ILE A 260 19.98 -17.03 -16.33
CA ILE A 260 20.67 -17.25 -17.62
C ILE A 260 19.83 -18.06 -18.61
N HIS A 261 19.10 -19.08 -18.15
CA HIS A 261 18.30 -19.93 -19.02
C HIS A 261 17.15 -19.17 -19.74
N LEU A 262 16.54 -18.18 -19.09
CA LEU A 262 15.52 -17.32 -19.73
C LEU A 262 16.17 -16.35 -20.72
N MET A 263 17.35 -15.82 -20.37
CA MET A 263 18.10 -14.96 -21.28
C MET A 263 18.57 -15.72 -22.54
N LEU A 264 18.99 -16.98 -22.40
CA LEU A 264 19.34 -17.83 -23.55
C LEU A 264 18.14 -18.04 -24.50
N HIS A 265 16.92 -18.18 -23.96
CA HIS A 265 15.72 -18.28 -24.79
C HIS A 265 15.46 -17.00 -25.60
N LEU A 266 15.60 -15.83 -24.96
CA LEU A 266 15.53 -14.52 -25.63
C LEU A 266 16.61 -14.38 -26.71
N MET A 267 17.84 -14.77 -26.40
CA MET A 267 18.96 -14.72 -27.34
C MET A 267 18.79 -15.68 -28.51
N ALA A 268 18.17 -16.85 -28.31
CA ALA A 268 17.89 -17.80 -29.38
C ALA A 268 16.99 -17.18 -30.47
N LEU A 269 15.98 -16.39 -30.09
CA LEU A 269 15.11 -15.67 -31.02
C LEU A 269 15.86 -14.57 -31.77
N PHE A 270 16.73 -13.84 -31.08
CA PHE A 270 17.62 -12.86 -31.70
C PHE A 270 18.52 -13.52 -32.76
N PHE A 271 19.21 -14.60 -32.40
CA PHE A 271 20.16 -15.27 -33.28
C PHE A 271 19.48 -15.87 -34.51
N ASN A 272 18.24 -16.35 -34.42
CA ASN A 272 17.49 -16.82 -35.59
C ASN A 272 17.36 -15.71 -36.64
N LYS A 273 16.85 -14.54 -36.23
CA LYS A 273 16.73 -13.38 -37.12
C LYS A 273 18.09 -12.90 -37.64
N TRP A 274 19.10 -12.88 -36.77
CA TRP A 274 20.44 -12.41 -37.11
C TRP A 274 21.11 -13.33 -38.14
N GLN A 275 20.99 -14.64 -37.98
CA GLN A 275 21.53 -15.63 -38.92
C GLN A 275 20.77 -15.64 -40.25
N GLU A 276 19.45 -15.43 -40.26
CA GLU A 276 18.66 -15.30 -41.49
C GLU A 276 19.09 -14.09 -42.33
N VAL A 277 19.30 -12.94 -41.70
CA VAL A 277 19.79 -11.73 -42.38
C VAL A 277 21.19 -11.95 -42.94
N LEU A 278 22.06 -12.60 -42.16
CA LEU A 278 23.40 -12.99 -42.61
C LEU A 278 23.33 -13.95 -43.82
N TYR A 279 22.49 -14.98 -43.74
CA TYR A 279 22.28 -15.95 -44.81
C TYR A 279 21.83 -15.28 -46.11
N HIS A 280 20.76 -14.48 -46.05
CA HIS A 280 20.21 -13.78 -47.21
C HIS A 280 21.26 -12.89 -47.88
N ARG A 281 22.10 -12.20 -47.08
CA ARG A 281 23.18 -11.36 -47.59
C ARG A 281 24.28 -12.17 -48.27
N LEU A 282 24.67 -13.30 -47.69
CA LEU A 282 25.70 -14.19 -48.24
C LEU A 282 25.24 -14.88 -49.54
N CYS A 283 23.95 -15.17 -49.68
CA CYS A 283 23.37 -15.74 -50.90
C CYS A 283 23.11 -14.72 -52.03
N GLY A 284 23.15 -13.41 -51.74
CA GLY A 284 22.98 -12.34 -52.71
C GLY A 284 24.30 -11.94 -53.37
N THR A 285 24.64 -10.65 -53.34
CA THR A 285 25.95 -10.11 -53.76
C THR A 285 26.73 -9.64 -52.52
N PRO A 286 27.50 -10.51 -51.86
CA PRO A 286 28.16 -10.17 -50.60
C PRO A 286 29.38 -9.25 -50.83
N ASN A 287 29.39 -8.09 -50.16
CA ASN A 287 30.64 -7.37 -49.88
C ASN A 287 31.22 -7.92 -48.56
N PHE A 288 32.22 -8.79 -48.65
CA PHE A 288 32.78 -9.50 -47.49
C PHE A 288 33.37 -8.55 -46.43
N ASP A 289 33.90 -7.39 -46.83
CA ASP A 289 34.42 -6.40 -45.88
C ASP A 289 33.30 -5.79 -45.03
N GLU A 290 32.17 -5.47 -45.66
CA GLU A 290 30.99 -4.95 -44.95
C GLU A 290 30.33 -6.01 -44.07
N VAL A 291 30.28 -7.27 -44.52
CA VAL A 291 29.75 -8.39 -43.73
C VAL A 291 30.63 -8.63 -42.50
N THR A 292 31.95 -8.56 -42.65
CA THR A 292 32.91 -8.72 -41.54
C THR A 292 32.79 -7.60 -40.52
N LYS A 293 32.71 -6.33 -40.97
CA LYS A 293 32.47 -5.19 -40.07
C LYS A 293 31.13 -5.30 -39.35
N TRP A 294 30.08 -5.75 -40.04
CA TRP A 294 28.76 -5.98 -39.45
C TRP A 294 28.79 -7.08 -38.39
N TYR A 295 29.45 -8.20 -38.65
CA TYR A 295 29.61 -9.29 -37.69
C TYR A 295 30.33 -8.84 -36.42
N LEU A 296 31.48 -8.15 -36.58
CA LEU A 296 32.27 -7.66 -35.45
C LEU A 296 31.50 -6.63 -34.63
N GLY A 297 30.79 -5.70 -35.29
CA GLY A 297 29.95 -4.71 -34.62
C GLY A 297 28.86 -5.34 -33.76
N TRP A 298 28.20 -6.41 -34.22
CA TRP A 298 27.23 -7.14 -33.40
C TRP A 298 27.88 -7.89 -32.23
N LYS A 299 29.05 -8.52 -32.46
CA LYS A 299 29.78 -9.25 -31.43
C LYS A 299 30.20 -8.34 -30.25
N GLU A 300 30.59 -7.11 -30.54
CA GLU A 300 31.01 -6.12 -29.53
C GLU A 300 29.86 -5.62 -28.63
N LEU A 301 28.60 -5.73 -29.09
CA LEU A 301 27.44 -5.29 -28.32
C LEU A 301 27.03 -6.28 -27.21
N PHE A 302 27.54 -7.51 -27.25
CA PHE A 302 27.19 -8.52 -26.23
C PHE A 302 27.94 -8.26 -24.92
N PRO A 303 27.24 -8.23 -23.77
CA PRO A 303 27.89 -8.20 -22.46
C PRO A 303 28.88 -9.35 -22.28
N PRO A 304 30.00 -9.14 -21.55
CA PRO A 304 31.02 -10.17 -21.37
C PRO A 304 30.48 -11.44 -20.69
N GLY A 305 29.51 -11.31 -19.79
CA GLY A 305 28.84 -12.45 -19.15
C GLY A 305 28.07 -13.34 -20.12
N LEU A 306 27.50 -12.78 -21.20
CA LEU A 306 26.84 -13.57 -22.25
C LEU A 306 27.85 -14.16 -23.24
N LEU A 307 28.96 -13.48 -23.51
CA LEU A 307 30.03 -14.02 -24.36
C LEU A 307 30.80 -15.18 -23.70
N ALA A 308 30.78 -15.28 -22.37
CA ALA A 308 31.36 -16.41 -21.66
C ALA A 308 30.56 -17.70 -21.84
N ASP A 309 29.24 -17.60 -22.09
CA ASP A 309 28.35 -18.74 -22.25
C ASP A 309 28.66 -19.55 -23.52
N GLU A 310 28.65 -20.88 -23.38
CA GLU A 310 29.02 -21.78 -24.48
C GLU A 310 28.02 -21.75 -25.64
N HIS A 311 26.73 -21.63 -25.34
CA HIS A 311 25.67 -21.64 -26.33
C HIS A 311 25.69 -20.36 -27.18
N ILE A 312 25.94 -19.20 -26.56
CA ILE A 312 26.10 -17.93 -27.27
C ILE A 312 27.33 -17.97 -28.20
N ARG A 313 28.47 -18.47 -27.71
CA ARG A 313 29.68 -18.65 -28.53
C ARG A 313 29.44 -19.59 -29.72
N TYR A 314 28.73 -20.68 -29.49
CA TYR A 314 28.36 -21.62 -30.56
C TYR A 314 27.53 -20.95 -31.66
N ARG A 315 26.50 -20.18 -31.29
CA ARG A 315 25.63 -19.48 -32.27
C ARG A 315 26.36 -18.41 -33.07
N LEU A 316 27.34 -17.73 -32.46
CA LEU A 316 28.23 -16.79 -33.16
C LEU A 316 29.17 -17.52 -34.13
N ASN A 317 29.78 -18.63 -33.70
CA ASN A 317 30.63 -19.45 -34.55
C ASN A 317 29.87 -20.03 -35.75
N LEU A 318 28.60 -20.39 -35.60
CA LEU A 318 27.77 -20.81 -36.72
C LEU A 318 27.64 -19.71 -37.80
N GLY A 319 27.53 -18.44 -37.38
CA GLY A 319 27.56 -17.31 -38.31
C GLY A 319 28.90 -17.15 -39.03
N LEU A 320 30.02 -17.34 -38.31
CA LEU A 320 31.36 -17.34 -38.91
C LEU A 320 31.54 -18.46 -39.94
N ASP A 321 31.09 -19.67 -39.62
CA ASP A 321 31.13 -20.81 -40.54
C ASP A 321 30.37 -20.52 -41.84
N MET A 322 29.22 -19.84 -41.75
CA MET A 322 28.45 -19.44 -42.93
C MET A 322 29.23 -18.45 -43.80
N MET A 323 29.93 -17.50 -43.18
CA MET A 323 30.79 -16.56 -43.90
C MET A 323 31.95 -17.27 -44.60
N ASN A 324 32.63 -18.21 -43.90
CA ASN A 324 33.74 -18.98 -44.49
C ASN A 324 33.28 -19.82 -45.68
N GLN A 325 32.12 -20.49 -45.58
CA GLN A 325 31.54 -21.25 -46.69
C GLN A 325 31.23 -20.39 -47.91
N ALA A 326 30.74 -19.16 -47.69
CA ALA A 326 30.45 -18.22 -48.78
C ALA A 326 31.72 -17.72 -49.47
N VAL A 327 32.82 -17.51 -48.72
CA VAL A 327 34.13 -17.13 -49.26
C VAL A 327 34.75 -18.28 -50.08
N GLU A 328 34.59 -19.52 -49.62
CA GLU A 328 35.06 -20.72 -50.33
C GLU A 328 34.19 -21.12 -51.54
N VAL A 329 33.19 -20.31 -51.92
CA VAL A 329 32.23 -20.56 -53.01
C VAL A 329 31.45 -21.87 -52.82
N MET A 330 31.31 -22.34 -51.58
CA MET A 330 30.43 -23.46 -51.26
C MET A 330 28.99 -22.97 -51.07
N LYS A 331 28.01 -23.85 -51.33
CA LYS A 331 26.61 -23.54 -51.04
C LYS A 331 26.45 -23.31 -49.53
N VAL A 332 26.17 -22.07 -49.13
CA VAL A 332 25.87 -21.71 -47.74
C VAL A 332 24.66 -22.51 -47.29
N VAL A 333 24.78 -23.23 -46.18
CA VAL A 333 23.68 -24.01 -45.60
C VAL A 333 22.73 -23.08 -44.86
N GLN A 334 21.41 -23.27 -45.03
CA GLN A 334 20.39 -22.48 -44.33
C GLN A 334 20.50 -22.62 -42.80
N PRO A 335 20.34 -21.51 -42.04
CA PRO A 335 20.20 -21.55 -40.58
C PRO A 335 19.04 -22.49 -40.20
N GLY A 336 19.28 -23.43 -39.28
CA GLY A 336 18.30 -24.44 -38.83
C GLY A 336 18.36 -25.81 -39.53
N LEU A 337 18.94 -25.91 -40.74
CA LEU A 337 19.13 -27.22 -41.39
C LEU A 337 20.29 -28.01 -40.76
N ARG A 338 21.33 -27.31 -40.30
CA ARG A 338 22.53 -27.92 -39.68
C ARG A 338 22.21 -28.61 -38.34
N GLU A 339 21.35 -28.00 -37.52
CA GLU A 339 20.90 -28.54 -36.23
C GLU A 339 20.05 -29.81 -36.40
N ASN A 340 19.21 -29.86 -37.43
CA ASN A 340 18.46 -31.06 -37.80
C ASN A 340 19.38 -32.18 -38.32
N ILE A 341 20.39 -31.85 -39.12
CA ILE A 341 21.36 -32.83 -39.65
C ILE A 341 22.23 -33.42 -38.52
N SER A 342 22.70 -32.60 -37.58
CA SER A 342 23.46 -33.09 -36.42
C SER A 342 22.59 -33.89 -35.45
N TYR A 343 21.34 -33.47 -35.20
CA TYR A 343 20.38 -34.25 -34.43
C TYR A 343 20.09 -35.62 -35.08
N LEU A 344 19.83 -35.65 -36.39
CA LEU A 344 19.61 -36.89 -37.13
C LEU A 344 20.83 -37.81 -37.09
N ARG A 345 22.05 -37.27 -37.24
CA ARG A 345 23.30 -38.05 -37.12
C ARG A 345 23.48 -38.67 -35.73
N VAL A 346 23.18 -37.91 -34.66
CA VAL A 346 23.24 -38.42 -33.28
C VAL A 346 22.19 -39.51 -33.04
N LEU A 347 21.01 -39.36 -33.65
CA LEU A 347 19.92 -40.33 -33.54
C LEU A 347 20.23 -41.63 -34.31
N GLU A 348 20.81 -41.51 -35.51
CA GLU A 348 21.35 -42.63 -36.29
C GLU A 348 22.46 -43.35 -35.52
N GLN A 349 23.41 -42.62 -34.95
CA GLN A 349 24.52 -43.20 -34.20
C GLN A 349 24.04 -43.99 -32.97
N ARG A 350 23.03 -43.48 -32.24
CA ARG A 350 22.38 -44.21 -31.15
C ARG A 350 21.61 -45.45 -31.63
N GLN A 351 21.03 -45.42 -32.84
CA GLN A 351 20.37 -46.60 -33.43
C GLN A 351 21.40 -47.67 -33.80
N PHE A 352 22.54 -47.29 -34.38
CA PHE A 352 23.64 -48.20 -34.68
C PHE A 352 24.25 -48.82 -33.41
N GLU A 353 24.46 -48.03 -32.36
CA GLU A 353 24.93 -48.53 -31.06
C GLU A 353 23.95 -49.52 -30.43
N ARG A 354 22.63 -49.27 -30.50
CA ARG A 354 21.60 -50.20 -30.02
C ARG A 354 21.55 -51.49 -30.83
N ALA A 355 21.68 -51.41 -32.16
CA ALA A 355 21.72 -52.57 -33.03
C ALA A 355 22.98 -53.42 -32.78
N ALA A 356 24.14 -52.79 -32.59
CA ALA A 356 25.38 -53.46 -32.23
C ALA A 356 25.28 -54.14 -30.84
N ALA A 357 24.68 -53.46 -29.85
CA ALA A 357 24.45 -54.01 -28.52
C ALA A 357 23.45 -55.18 -28.51
N GLN A 358 22.47 -55.20 -29.43
CA GLN A 358 21.56 -56.33 -29.60
C GLN A 358 22.22 -57.51 -30.33
N ALA A 359 23.07 -57.25 -31.32
CA ALA A 359 23.82 -58.27 -32.04
C ALA A 359 24.90 -58.96 -31.18
N GLN A 360 25.38 -58.29 -30.13
CA GLN A 360 26.37 -58.84 -29.19
C GLN A 360 25.75 -59.59 -27.99
N ARG A 361 24.41 -59.72 -27.89
CA ARG A 361 23.79 -60.53 -26.83
C ARG A 361 23.90 -62.02 -27.17
N PRO A 362 24.61 -62.86 -26.38
CA PRO A 362 24.62 -64.30 -26.58
C PRO A 362 23.22 -64.85 -26.28
N SER A 363 22.71 -65.71 -27.15
CA SER A 363 21.47 -66.45 -26.98
C SER A 363 21.60 -67.47 -25.84
N THR A 364 21.35 -67.04 -24.61
CA THR A 364 21.25 -67.93 -23.46
C THR A 364 19.82 -67.92 -22.94
N GLN A 365 18.97 -68.81 -23.45
CA GLN A 365 17.97 -69.56 -22.69
C GLN A 365 17.13 -70.43 -23.63
N MET A 366 17.42 -71.72 -23.65
CA MET A 366 16.39 -72.75 -23.83
C MET A 366 16.90 -74.09 -23.30
N ASN A 367 16.31 -74.50 -22.18
CA ASN A 367 16.19 -75.83 -21.55
C ASN A 367 16.05 -75.54 -20.05
N GLY A 368 14.89 -75.63 -19.41
CA GLY A 368 13.86 -76.65 -19.51
C GLY A 368 13.92 -77.51 -18.25
N ILE A 369 12.74 -77.82 -17.68
CA ILE A 369 12.48 -78.78 -16.59
C ILE A 369 12.70 -78.15 -15.19
N GLY A 370 11.72 -78.00 -14.28
CA GLY A 370 10.46 -78.72 -14.09
C GLY A 370 10.49 -79.37 -12.69
N GLY A 371 9.49 -79.09 -11.85
CA GLY A 371 9.25 -79.90 -10.65
C GLY A 371 8.86 -79.13 -9.40
N ARG A 372 7.55 -79.14 -9.14
CA ARG A 372 6.80 -79.18 -7.87
C ARG A 372 7.31 -78.41 -6.65
#